data_AF-A0A352PNF9-F1
#
_entry.id   AF-A0A352PNF9-F1
#
_cell.length_a   1.000
_cell.length_b   1.000
_cell.length_c   1.000
_cell.angle_alpha   90.00
_cell.angle_beta   90.00
_cell.angle_gamma   90.00
#
_symmetry.space_group_name_H-M   'P 1'
#
loop_
_entity.id
_entity.type
_entity.pdbx_description
1 polymer ?
#
loop_
_entity_poly.entity_id
_entity_poly.type
_entity_poly.pdbx_seq_one_letter_code
_entity_poly.pdbx_strand_id
1 'polypeptide(L)'
;MAKKEIKKDSQLLVKTRKKYRRSNVIWSIVWFFVVLLLAFIYVFLYAGYNGYGSKGALGFMSKWSFLEHLPYFSTTMPLWAIFTGTPAKEYFKGDMLYRFILLISVFVLAVLVCVLHAVLNGRRLNKKYQRLYATVLQSELEEKDSNLVLHGKNSGEISKSSHVADLLKYSGALDSETSDAMTVSDEKMTWDGVQVEYKYNEKKRNGFLMATTLESSKVDGYLQLRNYGKTLINDYNGINLEKYGFADNNLLSKFVCYSTLDQKIYRTIDLDLAQQIFNLQHFLSSSVVVTLADNDFFVFIDGFKLNLVRPLKEKITADFVKDQAVALNALHQVFKNIGMQLLNDDALLIKVEEESR
;
A
#
# COMPACT_ATOMS: atom_id res chain seq x y z
N MET A 1 -25.76 26.93 0.97
CA MET A 1 -25.04 26.14 1.98
C MET A 1 -23.67 25.80 1.43
N ALA A 2 -22.62 26.48 1.88
CA ALA A 2 -21.26 26.13 1.51
C ALA A 2 -20.97 24.70 1.98
N LYS A 3 -20.66 23.79 1.05
CA LYS A 3 -20.07 22.49 1.40
C LYS A 3 -18.80 22.82 2.18
N LYS A 4 -18.81 22.58 3.49
CA LYS A 4 -17.60 22.66 4.31
C LYS A 4 -16.59 21.74 3.64
N GLU A 5 -15.58 22.30 2.99
CA GLU A 5 -14.47 21.50 2.48
C GLU A 5 -13.85 20.84 3.70
N ILE A 6 -14.09 19.54 3.83
CA ILE A 6 -13.50 18.76 4.89
C ILE A 6 -12.03 18.65 4.51
N LYS A 7 -11.20 19.55 5.03
CA LYS A 7 -9.75 19.47 4.90
C LYS A 7 -9.33 18.07 5.36
N LYS A 8 -8.67 17.34 4.46
CA LYS A 8 -8.28 15.95 4.70
C LYS A 8 -7.00 15.94 5.53
N ASP A 9 -7.15 16.11 6.84
CA ASP A 9 -6.03 16.19 7.77
C ASP A 9 -5.66 14.84 8.42
N SER A 10 -4.45 14.77 8.98
CA SER A 10 -3.95 13.62 9.74
C SER A 10 -4.84 13.22 10.93
N GLN A 11 -5.56 14.18 11.55
CA GLN A 11 -6.50 13.91 12.64
C GLN A 11 -7.76 13.17 12.16
N LEU A 12 -8.30 13.53 10.99
CA LEU A 12 -9.43 12.86 10.35
C LEU A 12 -9.08 11.41 10.03
N LEU A 13 -7.86 11.13 9.60
CA LEU A 13 -7.40 9.77 9.32
C LEU A 13 -7.46 8.89 10.57
N VAL A 14 -6.93 9.37 11.69
CA VAL A 14 -6.93 8.65 12.99
C VAL A 14 -8.35 8.43 13.50
N LYS A 15 -9.23 9.44 13.41
CA LYS A 15 -10.65 9.32 13.78
C LYS A 15 -11.37 8.29 12.91
N THR A 16 -11.14 8.35 11.59
CA THR A 16 -11.75 7.45 10.62
C THR A 16 -11.30 6.01 10.82
N ARG A 17 -10.02 5.78 11.14
CA ARG A 17 -9.50 4.46 11.53
C ARG A 17 -10.30 3.85 12.67
N LYS A 18 -10.42 4.59 13.78
CA LYS A 18 -11.17 4.14 14.97
C LYS A 18 -12.62 3.82 14.61
N LYS A 19 -13.27 4.70 13.84
CA LYS A 19 -14.64 4.53 13.35
C LYS A 19 -14.80 3.26 12.50
N TYR A 20 -13.91 3.03 11.53
CA TYR A 20 -13.99 1.86 10.64
C TYR A 20 -13.76 0.55 11.39
N ARG A 21 -12.78 0.50 12.30
CA ARG A 21 -12.56 -0.69 13.13
C ARG A 21 -13.77 -1.02 14.00
N ARG A 22 -14.31 0.00 14.69
CA ARG A 22 -15.50 -0.17 15.54
C ARG A 22 -16.73 -0.58 14.72
N SER A 23 -16.96 0.09 13.58
CA SER A 23 -18.05 -0.21 12.67
C SER A 23 -17.99 -1.65 12.16
N ASN A 24 -16.82 -2.15 11.77
CA ASN A 24 -16.69 -3.53 11.30
C ASN A 24 -17.12 -4.54 12.37
N VAL A 25 -16.67 -4.35 13.62
CA VAL A 25 -17.03 -5.22 14.74
C VAL A 25 -18.53 -5.16 15.04
N ILE A 26 -19.09 -3.95 15.14
CA ILE A 26 -20.53 -3.77 15.43
C ILE A 26 -21.38 -4.45 14.35
N TRP A 27 -21.10 -4.20 13.08
CA TRP A 27 -21.91 -4.79 12.00
C TRP A 27 -21.77 -6.30 11.93
N SER A 28 -20.59 -6.87 12.23
CA SER A 28 -20.44 -8.32 12.34
C SER A 28 -21.27 -8.91 13.49
N ILE A 29 -21.31 -8.26 14.65
CA ILE A 29 -22.17 -8.67 15.76
C ILE A 29 -23.66 -8.55 15.38
N VAL A 30 -24.05 -7.48 14.70
CA VAL A 30 -25.43 -7.31 14.21
C VAL A 30 -25.82 -8.47 13.29
N TRP A 31 -24.96 -8.86 12.35
CA TRP A 31 -25.22 -10.01 11.47
C TRP A 31 -25.37 -11.33 12.22
N PHE A 32 -24.60 -11.55 13.29
CA PHE A 32 -24.78 -12.71 14.16
C PHE A 32 -26.21 -12.73 14.75
N PHE A 33 -26.66 -11.63 15.33
CA PHE A 33 -28.00 -11.54 15.90
C PHE A 33 -29.12 -11.58 14.85
N VAL A 34 -28.89 -11.07 13.64
CA VAL A 34 -29.86 -11.17 12.53
C VAL A 34 -30.09 -12.63 12.15
N VAL A 35 -29.03 -13.44 12.03
CA VAL A 35 -29.19 -14.88 11.72
C VAL A 35 -29.97 -15.60 12.82
N LEU A 36 -29.65 -15.31 14.10
CA LEU A 36 -30.40 -15.87 15.23
C LEU A 36 -31.86 -15.41 15.25
N LEU A 37 -32.12 -14.14 14.94
CA LEU A 37 -33.47 -13.58 14.89
C LEU A 37 -34.29 -14.22 13.77
N LEU A 38 -33.71 -14.44 12.59
CA LEU A 38 -34.39 -15.13 11.49
C LEU A 38 -34.75 -16.58 11.87
N ALA A 39 -33.85 -17.28 12.55
CA ALA A 39 -34.14 -18.62 13.06
C ALA A 39 -35.24 -18.61 14.14
N PHE A 40 -35.22 -17.62 15.04
CA PHE A 40 -36.27 -17.46 16.05
C PHE A 40 -37.64 -17.15 15.41
N ILE A 41 -37.68 -16.26 14.42
CA ILE A 41 -38.89 -15.95 13.65
C ILE A 41 -39.41 -17.21 12.97
N TYR A 42 -38.54 -18.00 12.33
CA TYR A 42 -38.92 -19.26 11.71
C TYR A 42 -39.56 -20.24 12.71
N VAL A 43 -38.92 -20.45 13.87
CA VAL A 43 -39.46 -21.31 14.94
C VAL A 43 -40.78 -20.77 15.48
N PHE A 44 -40.89 -19.47 15.69
CA PHE A 44 -42.09 -18.81 16.19
C PHE A 44 -43.26 -18.93 15.20
N LEU A 45 -43.03 -18.69 13.92
CA LEU A 45 -44.03 -18.83 12.87
C LEU A 45 -44.54 -20.27 12.77
N TYR A 46 -43.63 -21.25 12.80
CA TYR A 46 -44.00 -22.66 12.75
C TYR A 46 -44.77 -23.11 14.00
N ALA A 47 -44.29 -22.76 15.19
CA ALA A 47 -44.95 -23.07 16.46
C ALA A 47 -46.31 -22.36 16.60
N GLY A 48 -46.42 -21.13 16.10
CA GLY A 48 -47.67 -20.38 16.08
C GLY A 48 -48.72 -20.98 15.14
N TYR A 49 -48.30 -21.56 14.01
CA TYR A 49 -49.20 -22.23 13.06
C TYR A 49 -49.64 -23.63 13.53
N ASN A 50 -48.72 -24.45 14.06
CA ASN A 50 -48.98 -25.86 14.40
C ASN A 50 -49.24 -26.13 15.89
N GLY A 51 -49.07 -25.13 16.77
CA GLY A 51 -49.08 -25.33 18.22
C GLY A 51 -47.72 -25.82 18.76
N TYR A 52 -47.53 -25.77 20.09
CA TYR A 52 -46.26 -26.12 20.74
C TYR A 52 -46.44 -26.69 22.14
N GLY A 53 -45.84 -27.84 22.42
CA GLY A 53 -45.80 -28.45 23.76
C GLY A 53 -47.20 -28.57 24.36
N SER A 54 -48.05 -29.37 23.69
CA SER A 54 -49.48 -29.60 23.99
C SER A 54 -50.41 -28.38 23.95
N LYS A 55 -49.92 -27.18 23.64
CA LYS A 55 -50.77 -26.01 23.35
C LYS A 55 -51.16 -25.96 21.88
N GLY A 56 -52.42 -25.62 21.62
CA GLY A 56 -52.93 -25.42 20.26
C GLY A 56 -52.32 -24.23 19.54
N ALA A 57 -52.56 -24.14 18.23
CA ALA A 57 -52.11 -23.06 17.37
C ALA A 57 -52.67 -21.68 17.79
N LEU A 58 -51.95 -20.62 17.43
CA LEU A 58 -52.44 -19.25 17.58
C LEU A 58 -53.50 -18.99 16.50
N GLY A 59 -54.74 -18.72 16.91
CA GLY A 59 -55.91 -18.68 16.00
C GLY A 59 -55.87 -17.65 14.86
N PHE A 60 -54.96 -16.68 14.89
CA PHE A 60 -54.73 -15.76 13.77
C PHE A 60 -53.66 -16.28 12.79
N MET A 61 -52.67 -17.05 13.26
CA MET A 61 -51.60 -17.61 12.43
C MET A 61 -52.04 -18.88 11.69
N SER A 62 -52.94 -19.67 12.27
CA SER A 62 -53.52 -20.86 11.61
C SER A 62 -54.30 -20.55 10.32
N LYS A 63 -54.57 -19.27 10.05
CA LYS A 63 -55.22 -18.79 8.81
C LYS A 63 -54.23 -18.47 7.69
N TRP A 64 -52.92 -18.52 7.95
CA TRP A 64 -51.89 -18.16 6.99
C TRP A 64 -51.40 -19.41 6.25
N SER A 65 -52.05 -19.71 5.12
CA SER A 65 -51.79 -20.93 4.32
C SER A 65 -50.34 -21.10 3.86
N PHE A 66 -49.58 -20.02 3.69
CA PHE A 66 -48.17 -20.12 3.30
C PHE A 66 -47.29 -20.79 4.38
N LEU A 67 -47.72 -20.79 5.64
CA LEU A 67 -46.99 -21.43 6.74
C LEU A 67 -47.08 -22.97 6.68
N GLU A 68 -48.06 -23.52 5.97
CA GLU A 68 -48.23 -24.97 5.74
C GLU A 68 -47.06 -25.57 4.96
N HIS A 69 -46.40 -24.75 4.11
CA HIS A 69 -45.28 -25.17 3.28
C HIS A 69 -43.92 -24.99 3.96
N LEU A 70 -43.87 -24.50 5.20
CA LEU A 70 -42.61 -24.41 5.93
C LEU A 70 -42.10 -25.82 6.26
N PRO A 71 -40.80 -26.10 6.04
CA PRO A 71 -40.22 -27.40 6.31
C PRO A 71 -40.38 -27.79 7.78
N TYR A 72 -40.48 -29.09 8.03
CA TYR A 72 -40.88 -29.69 9.31
C TYR A 72 -40.03 -29.25 10.50
N PHE A 73 -40.70 -28.74 11.53
CA PHE A 73 -40.16 -28.54 12.87
C PHE A 73 -41.13 -29.19 13.84
N SER A 74 -40.88 -30.43 14.27
CA SER A 74 -41.75 -31.10 15.26
C SER A 74 -42.08 -30.14 16.44
N THR A 75 -43.27 -30.22 17.03
CA THR A 75 -43.68 -29.32 18.14
C THR A 75 -44.20 -30.06 19.38
N THR A 76 -44.05 -31.38 19.39
CA THR A 76 -44.62 -32.32 20.37
C THR A 76 -44.13 -32.10 21.81
N MET A 77 -42.83 -31.87 22.00
CA MET A 77 -42.21 -31.63 23.31
C MET A 77 -41.44 -30.30 23.33
N PRO A 78 -41.47 -29.54 24.45
CA PRO A 78 -40.71 -28.30 24.58
C PRO A 78 -39.20 -28.51 24.73
N LEU A 79 -38.42 -27.55 24.22
CA LEU A 79 -36.94 -27.58 24.24
C LEU A 79 -36.33 -27.45 25.66
N TRP A 80 -37.11 -27.07 26.66
CA TRP A 80 -36.67 -26.97 28.04
C TRP A 80 -36.95 -28.23 28.88
N ALA A 81 -37.59 -29.27 28.32
CA ALA A 81 -37.94 -30.46 29.10
C ALA A 81 -36.70 -31.25 29.60
N ILE A 82 -35.54 -31.08 28.95
CA ILE A 82 -34.25 -31.62 29.45
C ILE A 82 -33.84 -31.02 30.81
N PHE A 83 -34.24 -29.78 31.09
CA PHE A 83 -33.93 -29.10 32.36
C PHE A 83 -34.95 -29.40 33.46
N THR A 84 -36.04 -30.10 33.13
CA THR A 84 -37.12 -30.44 34.07
C THR A 84 -37.14 -31.93 34.45
N GLY A 85 -36.01 -32.63 34.29
CA GLY A 85 -35.83 -33.99 34.80
C GLY A 85 -36.07 -35.13 33.80
N THR A 86 -36.27 -34.86 32.51
CA THR A 86 -36.35 -35.91 31.48
C THR A 86 -34.96 -36.55 31.27
N PRO A 87 -34.81 -37.89 31.32
CA PRO A 87 -33.55 -38.56 31.05
C PRO A 87 -33.01 -38.19 29.67
N ALA A 88 -31.71 -37.88 29.57
CA ALA A 88 -31.09 -37.47 28.31
C ALA A 88 -31.30 -38.49 27.16
N LYS A 89 -31.34 -39.80 27.49
CA LYS A 89 -31.61 -40.88 26.53
C LYS A 89 -33.03 -40.86 25.96
N GLU A 90 -34.00 -40.32 26.67
CA GLU A 90 -35.38 -40.17 26.19
C GLU A 90 -35.58 -38.85 25.46
N TYR A 91 -34.86 -37.82 25.90
CA TYR A 91 -34.91 -36.49 25.33
C TYR A 91 -34.25 -36.39 23.94
N PHE A 92 -33.10 -37.04 23.74
CA PHE A 92 -32.37 -37.06 22.46
C PHE A 92 -32.78 -38.25 21.57
N LYS A 93 -34.08 -38.45 21.33
CA LYS A 93 -34.60 -39.44 20.38
C LYS A 93 -35.43 -38.78 19.27
N GLY A 94 -35.37 -39.36 18.07
CA GLY A 94 -36.16 -38.95 16.91
C GLY A 94 -36.05 -37.45 16.61
N ASP A 95 -37.20 -36.79 16.47
CA ASP A 95 -37.29 -35.39 16.06
C ASP A 95 -36.63 -34.38 17.02
N MET A 96 -36.53 -34.69 18.31
CA MET A 96 -35.92 -33.77 19.29
C MET A 96 -34.41 -33.64 19.12
N LEU A 97 -33.72 -34.73 18.74
CA LEU A 97 -32.31 -34.68 18.38
C LEU A 97 -32.09 -33.81 17.13
N TYR A 98 -32.96 -33.95 16.13
CA TYR A 98 -32.89 -33.14 14.90
C TYR A 98 -33.06 -31.64 15.18
N ARG A 99 -33.96 -31.25 16.08
CA ARG A 99 -34.12 -29.85 16.51
C ARG A 99 -32.87 -29.28 17.20
N PHE A 100 -32.21 -30.09 18.04
CA PHE A 100 -30.95 -29.69 18.67
C PHE A 100 -29.83 -29.51 17.64
N ILE A 101 -29.72 -30.44 16.70
CA ILE A 101 -28.77 -30.35 15.59
C ILE A 101 -29.04 -29.07 14.78
N LEU A 102 -30.29 -28.79 14.42
CA LEU A 102 -30.67 -27.56 13.73
C LEU A 102 -30.31 -26.31 14.53
N LEU A 103 -30.61 -26.26 15.83
CA LEU A 103 -30.28 -25.12 16.68
C LEU A 103 -28.77 -24.88 16.73
N ILE A 104 -27.97 -25.93 16.96
CA ILE A 104 -26.50 -25.84 16.93
C ILE A 104 -26.03 -25.39 15.54
N SER A 105 -26.63 -25.92 14.47
CA SER A 105 -26.28 -25.58 13.09
C SER A 105 -26.55 -24.11 12.78
N VAL A 106 -27.64 -23.53 13.30
CA VAL A 106 -27.92 -22.10 13.20
C VAL A 106 -26.88 -21.28 13.95
N PHE A 107 -26.47 -21.68 15.15
CA PHE A 107 -25.41 -20.98 15.89
C PHE A 107 -24.08 -21.03 15.14
N VAL A 108 -23.68 -22.19 14.62
CA VAL A 108 -22.48 -22.33 13.79
C VAL A 108 -22.58 -21.46 12.53
N LEU A 109 -23.73 -21.48 11.85
CA LEU A 109 -23.98 -20.64 10.67
C LEU A 109 -23.89 -19.15 11.01
N ALA A 110 -24.45 -18.71 12.13
CA ALA A 110 -24.39 -17.33 12.58
C ALA A 110 -22.93 -16.88 12.83
N VAL A 111 -22.11 -17.74 13.43
CA VAL A 111 -20.67 -17.49 13.60
C VAL A 111 -19.97 -17.39 12.25
N LEU A 112 -20.23 -18.33 11.32
CA LEU A 112 -19.65 -18.32 9.98
C LEU A 112 -20.01 -17.03 9.21
N VAL A 113 -21.28 -16.63 9.23
CA VAL A 113 -21.76 -15.39 8.58
C VAL A 113 -21.10 -14.16 9.20
N CYS A 114 -20.97 -14.12 10.53
CA CYS A 114 -20.30 -13.04 11.25
C CYS A 114 -18.83 -12.89 10.84
N VAL A 115 -18.09 -14.02 10.79
CA VAL A 115 -16.68 -14.06 10.38
C VAL A 115 -16.52 -13.67 8.92
N LEU A 116 -17.34 -14.23 8.03
CA LEU A 116 -17.29 -13.93 6.59
C LEU A 116 -17.59 -12.46 6.32
N HIS A 117 -18.60 -11.90 6.99
CA HIS A 117 -18.89 -10.47 6.94
C HIS A 117 -17.70 -9.63 7.47
N ALA A 118 -17.13 -10.00 8.62
CA ALA A 118 -16.01 -9.28 9.22
C ALA A 118 -14.79 -9.19 8.27
N VAL A 119 -14.51 -10.29 7.57
CA VAL A 119 -13.41 -10.38 6.59
C VAL A 119 -13.72 -9.56 5.35
N LEU A 120 -14.89 -9.74 4.72
CA LEU A 120 -15.24 -9.05 3.47
C LEU A 120 -15.38 -7.54 3.68
N ASN A 121 -16.14 -7.13 4.70
CA ASN A 121 -16.31 -5.73 5.05
C ASN A 121 -15.00 -5.12 5.56
N GLY A 122 -14.22 -5.88 6.34
CA GLY A 122 -12.88 -5.48 6.77
C GLY A 122 -11.94 -5.18 5.60
N ARG A 123 -11.91 -6.04 4.57
CA ARG A 123 -11.14 -5.79 3.33
C ARG A 123 -11.62 -4.54 2.60
N ARG A 124 -12.94 -4.33 2.49
CA ARG A 124 -13.53 -3.13 1.87
C ARG A 124 -13.15 -1.85 2.62
N LEU A 125 -13.26 -1.87 3.95
CA LEU A 125 -12.89 -0.74 4.80
C LEU A 125 -11.38 -0.47 4.79
N ASN A 126 -10.55 -1.53 4.72
CA ASN A 126 -9.11 -1.37 4.57
C ASN A 126 -8.76 -0.64 3.27
N LYS A 127 -9.34 -1.04 2.13
CA LYS A 127 -9.13 -0.34 0.85
C LYS A 127 -9.57 1.13 0.92
N LYS A 128 -10.72 1.42 1.52
CA LYS A 128 -11.19 2.81 1.72
C LYS A 128 -10.25 3.62 2.59
N TYR A 129 -9.77 3.01 3.68
CA TYR A 129 -8.83 3.63 4.61
C TYR A 129 -7.48 3.94 3.95
N GLN A 130 -6.93 3.01 3.19
CA GLN A 130 -5.67 3.19 2.47
C GLN A 130 -5.76 4.33 1.44
N ARG A 131 -6.90 4.46 0.74
CA ARG A 131 -7.14 5.60 -0.16
C ARG A 131 -7.20 6.92 0.61
N LEU A 132 -7.89 6.96 1.76
CA LEU A 132 -7.92 8.15 2.60
C LEU A 132 -6.52 8.51 3.13
N TYR A 133 -5.74 7.50 3.55
CA TYR A 133 -4.36 7.69 3.98
C TYR A 133 -3.55 8.35 2.87
N ALA A 134 -3.58 7.80 1.66
CA ALA A 134 -2.90 8.38 0.51
C ALA A 134 -3.27 9.86 0.33
N THR A 135 -4.56 10.20 0.33
CA THR A 135 -4.97 11.60 0.14
C THR A 135 -4.56 12.52 1.28
N VAL A 136 -4.52 12.01 2.51
CA VAL A 136 -4.03 12.79 3.65
C VAL A 136 -2.53 13.02 3.53
N LEU A 137 -1.76 11.99 3.16
CA LEU A 137 -0.32 12.12 2.92
C LEU A 137 -0.01 13.12 1.79
N GLN A 138 -0.81 13.09 0.70
CA GLN A 138 -0.73 14.07 -0.38
C GLN A 138 -0.97 15.49 0.13
N SER A 139 -2.04 15.72 0.89
CA SER A 139 -2.34 17.04 1.45
C SER A 139 -1.26 17.54 2.42
N GLU A 140 -0.65 16.67 3.22
CA GLU A 140 0.42 17.04 4.15
C GLU A 140 1.76 17.32 3.42
N LEU A 141 1.94 16.81 2.20
CA LEU A 141 3.06 17.16 1.32
C LEU A 141 2.81 18.46 0.56
N GLU A 142 1.57 18.70 0.11
CA GLU A 142 1.18 19.95 -0.55
C GLU A 142 1.43 21.16 0.38
N GLU A 143 1.21 21.00 1.69
CA GLU A 143 1.57 22.00 2.71
C GLU A 143 3.09 22.25 2.84
N LYS A 144 3.92 21.46 2.16
CA LYS A 144 5.39 21.54 2.11
C LYS A 144 5.91 21.83 0.70
N ASP A 145 5.07 22.40 -0.17
CA ASP A 145 5.39 22.76 -1.55
C ASP A 145 5.82 21.56 -2.41
N SER A 146 5.31 20.36 -2.09
CA SER A 146 5.56 19.14 -2.86
C SER A 146 4.27 18.40 -3.14
N ASN A 147 4.12 17.89 -4.35
CA ASN A 147 2.99 17.08 -4.77
C ASN A 147 3.38 15.60 -4.77
N LEU A 148 2.42 14.74 -4.41
CA LEU A 148 2.57 13.29 -4.51
C LEU A 148 1.41 12.71 -5.32
N VAL A 149 1.73 11.87 -6.29
CA VAL A 149 0.74 11.05 -7.00
C VAL A 149 1.08 9.60 -6.75
N LEU A 150 0.14 8.85 -6.13
CA LEU A 150 0.29 7.41 -5.96
C LEU A 150 -0.40 6.69 -7.11
N HIS A 151 0.39 5.93 -7.87
CA HIS A 151 -0.08 5.15 -9.00
C HIS A 151 -0.61 3.81 -8.48
N GLY A 152 -1.86 3.49 -8.81
CA GLY A 152 -2.45 2.22 -8.45
C GLY A 152 -1.85 1.07 -9.27
N LYS A 153 -2.05 -0.18 -8.83
CA LYS A 153 -1.62 -1.39 -9.59
C LYS A 153 -2.10 -1.44 -11.06
N ASN A 154 -3.08 -0.63 -11.43
CA ASN A 154 -3.65 -0.56 -12.78
C ASN A 154 -3.08 0.58 -13.64
N SER A 155 -2.36 1.56 -13.07
CA SER A 155 -1.64 2.60 -13.83
C SER A 155 -0.21 2.14 -14.13
N GLY A 156 -0.09 0.87 -14.54
CA GLY A 156 1.18 0.16 -14.68
C GLY A 156 2.03 0.57 -15.88
N GLU A 157 1.76 1.72 -16.50
CA GLU A 157 2.55 2.25 -17.61
C GLU A 157 3.95 2.65 -17.15
N ILE A 158 4.07 3.38 -16.03
CA ILE A 158 5.37 3.77 -15.46
C ILE A 158 6.14 2.53 -15.02
N SER A 159 5.51 1.64 -14.25
CA SER A 159 6.19 0.48 -13.66
C SER A 159 6.59 -0.60 -14.69
N LYS A 160 5.93 -0.67 -15.86
CA LYS A 160 6.18 -1.68 -16.89
C LYS A 160 6.81 -1.11 -18.16
N SER A 161 7.24 0.15 -18.15
CA SER A 161 7.89 0.75 -19.32
C SER A 161 9.20 0.02 -19.63
N SER A 162 9.52 -0.13 -20.92
CA SER A 162 10.83 -0.62 -21.36
C SER A 162 11.96 0.23 -20.80
N HIS A 163 11.72 1.55 -20.73
CA HIS A 163 12.64 2.51 -20.14
C HIS A 163 13.03 2.15 -18.70
N VAL A 164 12.06 1.87 -17.81
CA VAL A 164 12.37 1.43 -16.43
C VAL A 164 13.16 0.13 -16.40
N ALA A 165 12.89 -0.82 -17.29
CA ALA A 165 13.68 -2.04 -17.37
C ALA A 165 15.15 -1.77 -17.73
N ASP A 166 15.40 -0.81 -18.64
CA ASP A 166 16.75 -0.38 -18.99
C ASP A 166 17.46 0.31 -17.81
N LEU A 167 16.78 1.20 -17.08
CA LEU A 167 17.34 1.84 -15.88
C LEU A 167 17.71 0.82 -14.79
N LEU A 168 16.88 -0.22 -14.61
CA LEU A 168 17.14 -1.30 -13.65
C LEU A 168 18.32 -2.17 -14.07
N LYS A 169 18.47 -2.44 -15.38
CA LYS A 169 19.64 -3.12 -15.93
C LYS A 169 20.92 -2.32 -15.65
N TYR A 170 20.91 -1.02 -15.90
CA TYR A 170 22.03 -0.13 -15.57
C TYR A 170 22.37 -0.13 -14.07
N SER A 171 21.35 -0.20 -13.22
CA SER A 171 21.52 -0.25 -11.75
C SER A 171 22.09 -1.59 -11.24
N GLY A 172 22.06 -2.64 -12.06
CA GLY A 172 22.46 -3.99 -11.67
C GLY A 172 21.35 -4.82 -11.02
N ALA A 173 20.08 -4.47 -11.24
CA ALA A 173 18.91 -5.14 -10.71
C ALA A 173 18.28 -6.09 -11.76
N LEU A 174 18.95 -7.23 -12.00
CA LEU A 174 18.47 -8.29 -12.89
C LEU A 174 17.25 -9.02 -12.32
N ASP A 175 16.50 -9.68 -13.21
CA ASP A 175 15.32 -10.47 -12.90
C ASP A 175 14.36 -9.72 -11.96
N SER A 176 14.06 -8.47 -12.32
CA SER A 176 13.30 -7.56 -11.49
C SER A 176 11.80 -7.58 -11.79
N GLU A 177 11.00 -7.57 -10.74
CA GLU A 177 9.56 -7.37 -10.77
C GLU A 177 9.22 -6.02 -10.14
N THR A 178 8.46 -5.20 -10.85
CA THR A 178 7.98 -3.90 -10.36
C THR A 178 6.56 -4.02 -9.83
N SER A 179 6.18 -3.19 -8.86
CA SER A 179 4.88 -3.32 -8.19
C SER A 179 4.13 -2.01 -8.01
N ASP A 180 4.56 -1.19 -7.05
CA ASP A 180 3.96 0.08 -6.72
C ASP A 180 4.79 1.21 -7.33
N ALA A 181 4.13 2.24 -7.84
CA ALA A 181 4.78 3.43 -8.40
C ALA A 181 4.20 4.70 -7.77
N MET A 182 4.99 5.76 -7.80
CA MET A 182 4.57 7.10 -7.40
C MET A 182 5.30 8.15 -8.21
N THR A 183 4.75 9.36 -8.24
CA THR A 183 5.43 10.55 -8.75
C THR A 183 5.47 11.57 -7.63
N VAL A 184 6.62 12.19 -7.42
CA VAL A 184 6.78 13.32 -6.52
C VAL A 184 7.29 14.50 -7.32
N SER A 185 6.69 15.68 -7.11
CA SER A 185 7.08 16.88 -7.84
C SER A 185 7.02 18.13 -6.99
N ASP A 186 7.87 19.09 -7.34
CA ASP A 186 7.72 20.49 -6.99
C ASP A 186 7.85 21.36 -8.25
N GLU A 187 7.90 22.68 -8.10
CA GLU A 187 8.03 23.60 -9.24
C GLU A 187 9.32 23.42 -10.05
N LYS A 188 10.36 22.83 -9.47
CA LYS A 188 11.69 22.74 -10.07
C LYS A 188 12.01 21.35 -10.60
N MET A 189 11.49 20.29 -9.98
CA MET A 189 11.80 18.92 -10.38
C MET A 189 10.65 17.96 -10.09
N THR A 190 10.44 17.06 -11.04
CA THR A 190 9.54 15.91 -10.91
C THR A 190 10.35 14.62 -11.02
N TRP A 191 10.04 13.61 -10.23
CA TRP A 191 10.63 12.28 -10.37
C TRP A 191 9.60 11.18 -10.13
N ASP A 192 9.78 10.09 -10.86
CA ASP A 192 9.01 8.87 -10.72
C ASP A 192 9.76 7.87 -9.83
N GLY A 193 9.02 7.25 -8.94
CA GLY A 193 9.49 6.26 -7.98
C GLY A 193 8.86 4.91 -8.25
N VAL A 194 9.64 3.84 -8.34
CA VAL A 194 9.16 2.48 -8.57
C VAL A 194 9.73 1.53 -7.52
N GLN A 195 8.83 0.79 -6.85
CA GLN A 195 9.19 -0.30 -5.95
C GLN A 195 9.51 -1.56 -6.77
N VAL A 196 10.70 -2.11 -6.50
CA VAL A 196 11.28 -3.25 -7.22
C VAL A 196 11.51 -4.41 -6.25
N GLU A 197 11.25 -5.63 -6.70
CA GLU A 197 11.79 -6.87 -6.14
C GLU A 197 12.77 -7.44 -7.17
N TYR A 198 13.98 -7.80 -6.76
CA TYR A 198 15.01 -8.29 -7.68
C TYR A 198 15.87 -9.37 -7.02
N LYS A 199 16.66 -10.08 -7.83
CA LYS A 199 17.56 -11.14 -7.35
C LYS A 199 18.99 -10.65 -7.29
N TYR A 200 19.62 -10.77 -6.14
CA TYR A 200 21.03 -10.46 -5.93
C TYR A 200 21.71 -11.60 -5.16
N ASN A 201 22.79 -12.16 -5.72
CA ASN A 201 23.47 -13.35 -5.17
C ASN A 201 22.47 -14.47 -4.81
N GLU A 202 21.60 -14.77 -5.77
CA GLU A 202 20.51 -15.75 -5.67
C GLU A 202 19.41 -15.48 -4.64
N LYS A 203 19.49 -14.38 -3.88
CA LYS A 203 18.50 -14.01 -2.87
C LYS A 203 17.59 -12.91 -3.39
N LYS A 204 16.29 -13.06 -3.13
CA LYS A 204 15.30 -12.01 -3.37
C LYS A 204 15.54 -10.83 -2.44
N ARG A 205 15.57 -9.63 -2.98
CA ARG A 205 15.74 -8.36 -2.25
C ARG A 205 14.75 -7.33 -2.78
N ASN A 206 14.40 -6.38 -1.92
CA ASN A 206 13.65 -5.20 -2.35
C ASN A 206 14.64 -4.13 -2.81
N GLY A 207 14.21 -3.28 -3.73
CA GLY A 207 14.91 -2.05 -4.09
C GLY A 207 13.91 -0.96 -4.47
N PHE A 208 14.38 0.26 -4.56
CA PHE A 208 13.57 1.39 -4.96
C PHE A 208 14.32 2.21 -6.00
N LEU A 209 13.69 2.44 -7.15
CA LEU A 209 14.22 3.28 -8.22
C LEU A 209 13.55 4.65 -8.16
N MET A 210 14.33 5.71 -8.19
CA MET A 210 13.90 7.09 -8.40
C MET A 210 14.48 7.55 -9.72
N ALA A 211 13.67 8.08 -10.64
CA ALA A 211 14.11 8.46 -11.97
C ALA A 211 13.46 9.77 -12.42
N THR A 212 14.20 10.56 -13.19
CA THR A 212 13.73 11.75 -13.87
C THR A 212 14.56 11.95 -15.14
N THR A 213 14.02 12.73 -16.08
CA THR A 213 14.77 13.19 -17.24
C THR A 213 15.06 14.68 -17.05
N LEU A 214 16.33 15.02 -16.99
CA LEU A 214 16.82 16.40 -16.89
C LEU A 214 16.62 17.12 -18.23
N GLU A 215 16.35 18.42 -18.19
CA GLU A 215 16.18 19.20 -19.42
C GLU A 215 17.49 19.30 -20.22
N SER A 216 18.62 19.48 -19.52
CA SER A 216 19.96 19.48 -20.10
C SER A 216 20.96 19.05 -19.04
N SER A 217 21.68 17.96 -19.32
CA SER A 217 22.69 17.38 -18.43
C SER A 217 24.08 17.98 -18.66
N LYS A 218 24.89 18.09 -17.59
CA LYS A 218 26.35 18.37 -17.67
C LYS A 218 27.14 17.23 -18.32
N VAL A 219 26.52 16.06 -18.48
CA VAL A 219 27.11 14.84 -19.00
C VAL A 219 26.48 14.49 -20.34
N ASP A 220 27.30 14.51 -21.37
CA ASP A 220 27.02 13.88 -22.67
C ASP A 220 27.69 12.50 -22.66
N GLY A 221 26.91 11.44 -22.43
CA GLY A 221 27.39 10.09 -22.17
C GLY A 221 26.94 9.52 -20.82
N TYR A 222 27.78 8.69 -20.20
CA TYR A 222 27.39 7.91 -19.02
C TYR A 222 28.27 8.20 -17.81
N LEU A 223 27.63 8.36 -16.65
CA LEU A 223 28.27 8.49 -15.35
C LEU A 223 27.48 7.70 -14.31
N GLN A 224 28.10 6.70 -13.68
CA GLN A 224 27.50 5.94 -12.59
C GLN A 224 28.41 5.91 -11.37
N LEU A 225 27.84 6.29 -10.22
CA LEU A 225 28.45 6.18 -8.90
C LEU A 225 27.70 5.13 -8.10
N ARG A 226 28.42 4.09 -7.66
CA ARG A 226 27.81 3.00 -6.89
C ARG A 226 28.67 2.58 -5.71
N ASN A 227 28.02 2.27 -4.59
CA ASN A 227 28.68 1.72 -3.40
C ASN A 227 28.26 0.26 -3.10
N TYR A 228 27.60 -0.41 -4.04
CA TYR A 228 27.30 -1.84 -3.99
C TYR A 228 27.31 -2.47 -5.38
N GLY A 229 27.55 -3.78 -5.45
CA GLY A 229 27.50 -4.54 -6.71
C GLY A 229 28.55 -4.08 -7.74
N LYS A 230 28.34 -4.47 -8.99
CA LYS A 230 29.14 -4.07 -10.16
C LYS A 230 28.20 -3.66 -11.29
N THR A 231 28.68 -2.80 -12.18
CA THR A 231 27.94 -2.52 -13.43
C THR A 231 27.77 -3.81 -14.24
N LEU A 232 26.64 -3.91 -14.93
CA LEU A 232 26.33 -5.01 -15.85
C LEU A 232 26.55 -4.66 -17.31
N ILE A 233 26.89 -3.39 -17.59
CA ILE A 233 27.22 -2.91 -18.92
C ILE A 233 28.70 -2.55 -18.97
N ASN A 234 29.32 -2.79 -20.12
CA ASN A 234 30.74 -2.49 -20.36
C ASN A 234 30.94 -1.30 -21.30
N ASP A 235 29.88 -0.88 -21.99
CA ASP A 235 29.86 0.25 -22.91
C ASP A 235 28.51 0.98 -22.83
N TYR A 236 28.50 2.23 -23.27
CA TYR A 236 27.31 3.06 -23.46
C TYR A 236 27.43 3.82 -24.78
N ASN A 237 26.44 3.67 -25.66
CA ASN A 237 26.45 4.24 -27.03
C ASN A 237 27.74 3.92 -27.83
N GLY A 238 28.29 2.71 -27.67
CA GLY A 238 29.50 2.27 -28.36
C GLY A 238 30.81 2.79 -27.77
N ILE A 239 30.77 3.52 -26.65
CA ILE A 239 31.94 4.00 -25.92
C ILE A 239 32.13 3.13 -24.67
N ASN A 240 33.34 2.59 -24.48
CA ASN A 240 33.65 1.76 -23.33
C ASN A 240 33.52 2.54 -22.01
N LEU A 241 33.03 1.85 -20.98
CA LEU A 241 32.98 2.36 -19.62
C LEU A 241 34.31 2.12 -18.92
N GLU A 242 34.98 3.21 -18.55
CA GLU A 242 36.14 3.15 -17.70
C GLU A 242 35.73 3.15 -16.22
N LYS A 243 36.55 2.49 -15.39
CA LYS A 243 36.33 2.36 -13.96
C LYS A 243 37.30 3.24 -13.19
N TYR A 244 36.77 4.10 -12.32
CA TYR A 244 37.54 5.00 -11.46
C TYR A 244 37.23 4.74 -9.99
N GLY A 245 38.25 4.91 -9.16
CA GLY A 245 38.11 4.92 -7.70
C GLY A 245 38.39 6.32 -7.15
N PHE A 246 37.74 6.66 -6.04
CA PHE A 246 38.03 7.90 -5.31
C PHE A 246 39.03 7.58 -4.20
N ALA A 247 40.32 7.81 -4.45
CA ALA A 247 41.33 7.77 -3.40
C ALA A 247 41.14 8.96 -2.44
N ASP A 248 41.33 8.75 -1.13
CA ASP A 248 41.35 9.71 0.00
C ASP A 248 40.26 10.81 0.08
N ASN A 249 39.29 10.85 -0.84
CA ASN A 249 38.13 11.71 -0.75
C ASN A 249 37.16 11.07 0.27
N ASN A 250 37.16 11.58 1.50
CA ASN A 250 36.42 11.00 2.63
C ASN A 250 34.94 10.73 2.28
N LEU A 251 34.31 11.63 1.51
CA LEU A 251 32.89 11.56 1.17
C LEU A 251 32.53 10.40 0.22
N LEU A 252 33.34 10.15 -0.82
CA LEU A 252 33.04 9.15 -1.85
C LEU A 252 33.96 7.92 -1.80
N SER A 253 34.75 7.76 -0.75
CA SER A 253 35.68 6.63 -0.55
C SER A 253 35.06 5.23 -0.71
N LYS A 254 33.76 5.09 -0.45
CA LYS A 254 33.01 3.83 -0.60
C LYS A 254 32.40 3.63 -1.98
N PHE A 255 32.51 4.62 -2.85
CA PHE A 255 31.94 4.59 -4.19
C PHE A 255 32.99 4.18 -5.23
N VAL A 256 32.50 3.49 -6.26
CA VAL A 256 33.20 3.24 -7.50
C VAL A 256 32.46 3.99 -8.60
N CYS A 257 33.21 4.65 -9.47
CA CYS A 257 32.68 5.36 -10.63
C CYS A 257 32.88 4.53 -11.89
N TYR A 258 31.87 4.49 -12.75
CA TYR A 258 31.92 3.95 -14.11
C TYR A 258 31.49 5.05 -15.07
N SER A 259 32.29 5.38 -16.08
CA SER A 259 31.98 6.50 -16.97
C SER A 259 32.57 6.38 -18.37
N THR A 260 31.95 7.05 -19.34
CA THR A 260 32.48 7.29 -20.70
C THR A 260 33.23 8.63 -20.82
N LEU A 261 33.37 9.39 -19.73
CA LEU A 261 33.86 10.77 -19.75
C LEU A 261 35.39 10.92 -19.65
N ASP A 262 36.14 9.82 -19.67
CA ASP A 262 37.58 9.80 -19.41
C ASP A 262 37.94 10.62 -18.14
N GLN A 263 38.99 11.42 -18.19
CA GLN A 263 39.40 12.31 -17.09
C GLN A 263 38.42 13.46 -16.82
N LYS A 264 37.40 13.70 -17.66
CA LYS A 264 36.42 14.79 -17.44
C LYS A 264 35.53 14.52 -16.23
N ILE A 265 35.50 13.28 -15.71
CA ILE A 265 34.79 12.93 -14.47
C ILE A 265 35.12 13.87 -13.30
N TYR A 266 36.35 14.37 -13.20
CA TYR A 266 36.80 15.23 -12.11
C TYR A 266 36.29 16.67 -12.22
N ARG A 267 35.76 17.05 -13.39
CA ARG A 267 35.06 18.32 -13.58
C ARG A 267 33.58 18.20 -13.27
N THR A 268 33.00 17.02 -13.47
CA THR A 268 31.59 16.75 -13.19
C THR A 268 31.34 16.43 -11.71
N ILE A 269 32.23 15.66 -11.08
CA ILE A 269 32.13 15.29 -9.66
C ILE A 269 32.95 16.27 -8.82
N ASP A 270 32.37 17.44 -8.58
CA ASP A 270 32.89 18.42 -7.64
C ASP A 270 32.54 18.08 -6.18
N LEU A 271 33.00 18.92 -5.25
CA LEU A 271 32.78 18.75 -3.82
C LEU A 271 31.29 18.82 -3.46
N ASP A 272 30.51 19.69 -4.13
CA ASP A 272 29.10 19.91 -3.83
C ASP A 272 28.27 18.70 -4.24
N LEU A 273 28.46 18.18 -5.45
CA LEU A 273 27.83 16.94 -5.90
C LEU A 273 28.21 15.76 -5.00
N ALA A 274 29.49 15.62 -4.67
CA ALA A 274 29.98 14.58 -3.75
C ALA A 274 29.29 14.66 -2.38
N GLN A 275 29.11 15.86 -1.83
CA GLN A 275 28.43 16.08 -0.56
C GLN A 275 26.94 15.73 -0.64
N GLN A 276 26.24 16.08 -1.74
CA GLN A 276 24.83 15.72 -1.91
C GLN A 276 24.63 14.20 -2.04
N ILE A 277 25.50 13.51 -2.78
CA ILE A 277 25.46 12.04 -2.90
C ILE A 277 25.75 11.39 -1.54
N PHE A 278 26.71 11.90 -0.77
CA PHE A 278 26.97 11.43 0.58
C PHE A 278 25.76 11.64 1.50
N ASN A 279 25.14 12.81 1.46
CA ASN A 279 23.94 13.14 2.25
C ASN A 279 22.77 12.19 1.93
N LEU A 280 22.55 11.88 0.65
CA LEU A 280 21.56 10.90 0.22
C LEU A 280 21.82 9.52 0.80
N GLN A 281 23.05 9.02 0.67
CA GLN A 281 23.45 7.71 1.17
C GLN A 281 23.32 7.62 2.69
N HIS A 282 23.67 8.70 3.41
CA HIS A 282 23.52 8.78 4.86
C HIS A 282 22.05 8.83 5.30
N PHE A 283 21.24 9.67 4.64
CA PHE A 283 19.80 9.80 4.91
C PHE A 283 19.07 8.46 4.73
N LEU A 284 19.38 7.72 3.67
CA LEU A 284 18.77 6.42 3.38
C LEU A 284 19.34 5.29 4.23
N SER A 285 20.54 5.46 4.80
CA SER A 285 21.29 4.41 5.51
C SER A 285 21.34 3.09 4.71
N SER A 286 21.36 3.20 3.38
CA SER A 286 21.26 2.10 2.43
C SER A 286 22.29 2.28 1.32
N SER A 287 22.64 1.20 0.64
CA SER A 287 23.51 1.29 -0.53
C SER A 287 22.75 1.87 -1.72
N VAL A 288 23.43 2.70 -2.51
CA VAL A 288 22.83 3.44 -3.63
C VAL A 288 23.68 3.31 -4.89
N VAL A 289 23.00 3.37 -6.03
CA VAL A 289 23.57 3.56 -7.36
C VAL A 289 22.96 4.85 -7.91
N VAL A 290 23.80 5.87 -8.10
CA VAL A 290 23.44 7.15 -8.70
C VAL A 290 23.94 7.11 -10.14
N THR A 291 23.06 7.28 -11.12
CA THR A 291 23.43 7.21 -12.53
C THR A 291 22.85 8.40 -13.29
N LEU A 292 23.67 8.94 -14.17
CA LEU A 292 23.31 9.91 -15.19
C LEU A 292 23.70 9.32 -16.54
N ALA A 293 22.71 9.05 -17.37
CA ALA A 293 22.87 8.50 -18.71
C ALA A 293 22.26 9.52 -19.69
N ASP A 294 23.10 10.32 -20.31
CA ASP A 294 22.72 11.54 -21.03
C ASP A 294 21.86 12.44 -20.13
N ASN A 295 20.57 12.59 -20.46
CA ASN A 295 19.62 13.37 -19.67
C ASN A 295 18.89 12.55 -18.61
N ASP A 296 18.97 11.23 -18.62
CA ASP A 296 18.27 10.39 -17.66
C ASP A 296 19.04 10.31 -16.34
N PHE A 297 18.49 10.92 -15.30
CA PHE A 297 19.02 10.90 -13.95
C PHE A 297 18.20 9.94 -13.09
N PHE A 298 18.87 8.95 -12.50
CA PHE A 298 18.20 8.00 -11.63
C PHE A 298 19.09 7.52 -10.47
N VAL A 299 18.40 7.21 -9.37
CA VAL A 299 18.98 6.64 -8.17
C VAL A 299 18.28 5.33 -7.87
N PHE A 300 19.04 4.25 -7.79
CA PHE A 300 18.55 2.97 -7.27
C PHE A 300 19.06 2.74 -5.86
N ILE A 301 18.17 2.32 -4.97
CA ILE A 301 18.44 2.09 -3.55
C ILE A 301 18.29 0.58 -3.25
N ASP A 302 19.40 -0.09 -2.91
CA ASP A 302 19.42 -1.51 -2.55
C ASP A 302 18.77 -1.75 -1.17
N GLY A 303 17.99 -2.82 -1.07
CA GLY A 303 17.34 -3.26 0.17
C GLY A 303 16.15 -2.40 0.60
N PHE A 304 15.81 -1.37 -0.16
CA PHE A 304 14.85 -0.37 0.27
C PHE A 304 13.41 -0.73 -0.08
N LYS A 305 12.50 -0.57 0.89
CA LYS A 305 11.06 -0.77 0.70
C LYS A 305 10.28 0.43 1.23
N LEU A 306 9.70 1.19 0.30
CA LEU A 306 8.95 2.40 0.63
C LEU A 306 7.48 2.06 0.90
N ASN A 307 7.10 1.96 2.17
CA ASN A 307 5.71 1.71 2.58
C ASN A 307 4.99 3.03 2.89
N LEU A 308 4.39 3.65 1.87
CA LEU A 308 3.71 4.95 2.02
C LEU A 308 2.39 4.84 2.77
N VAL A 309 1.64 3.77 2.55
CA VAL A 309 0.29 3.61 3.10
C VAL A 309 0.20 2.44 4.06
N ARG A 310 -0.29 2.69 5.28
CA ARG A 310 -0.46 1.65 6.31
C ARG A 310 -1.85 1.00 6.27
N PRO A 311 -1.97 -0.31 6.55
CA PRO A 311 -3.27 -0.98 6.64
C PRO A 311 -4.06 -0.51 7.87
N LEU A 312 -5.38 -0.65 7.80
CA LEU A 312 -6.34 -0.26 8.85
C LEU A 312 -6.03 -0.88 10.22
N LYS A 313 -5.45 -2.10 10.24
CA LYS A 313 -5.08 -2.80 11.48
C LYS A 313 -3.98 -2.08 12.25
N GLU A 314 -3.03 -1.46 11.54
CA GLU A 314 -1.86 -0.81 12.13
C GLU A 314 -2.25 0.46 12.87
N LYS A 315 -1.68 0.68 14.06
CA LYS A 315 -1.97 1.86 14.87
C LYS A 315 -1.05 2.99 14.42
N ILE A 316 -1.65 4.04 13.84
CA ILE A 316 -0.96 5.26 13.46
C ILE A 316 -1.46 6.44 14.30
N THR A 317 -0.57 7.38 14.58
CA THR A 317 -0.88 8.69 15.15
C THR A 317 -0.95 9.74 14.04
N ALA A 318 -1.46 10.93 14.37
CA ALA A 318 -1.45 12.04 13.41
C ALA A 318 0.00 12.48 13.13
N ASP A 319 0.82 12.57 14.18
CA ASP A 319 2.23 12.96 14.10
C ASP A 319 3.03 12.02 13.21
N PHE A 320 2.77 10.71 13.26
CA PHE A 320 3.43 9.75 12.37
C PHE A 320 3.23 10.07 10.88
N VAL A 321 2.02 10.51 10.49
CA VAL A 321 1.72 10.85 9.09
C VAL A 321 2.43 12.14 8.69
N LYS A 322 2.52 13.09 9.60
CA LYS A 322 3.27 14.35 9.40
C LYS A 322 4.76 14.08 9.25
N ASP A 323 5.34 13.27 10.14
CA ASP A 323 6.74 12.88 10.09
C ASP A 323 7.05 12.13 8.80
N GLN A 324 6.11 11.29 8.33
CA GLN A 324 6.24 10.61 7.05
C GLN A 324 6.23 11.59 5.86
N ALA A 325 5.38 12.62 5.88
CA ALA A 325 5.39 13.67 4.87
C ALA A 325 6.69 14.48 4.91
N VAL A 326 7.20 14.80 6.12
CA VAL A 326 8.51 15.46 6.29
C VAL A 326 9.63 14.62 5.69
N ALA A 327 9.67 13.32 5.99
CA ALA A 327 10.70 12.42 5.48
C ALA A 327 10.64 12.27 3.95
N LEU A 328 9.43 12.20 3.37
CA LEU A 328 9.27 12.12 1.92
C LEU A 328 9.66 13.43 1.22
N ASN A 329 9.33 14.58 1.81
CA ASN A 329 9.82 15.87 1.30
C ASN A 329 11.35 15.96 1.40
N ALA A 330 11.94 15.54 2.52
CA ALA A 330 13.40 15.52 2.67
C ALA A 330 14.07 14.62 1.61
N LEU A 331 13.51 13.45 1.33
CA LEU A 331 13.97 12.58 0.24
C LEU A 331 13.90 13.29 -1.11
N HIS A 332 12.79 13.97 -1.39
CA HIS A 332 12.64 14.75 -2.62
C HIS A 332 13.70 15.86 -2.72
N GLN A 333 13.91 16.63 -1.66
CA GLN A 333 14.92 17.71 -1.65
C GLN A 333 16.33 17.18 -1.86
N VAL A 334 16.71 16.05 -1.25
CA VAL A 334 18.03 15.48 -1.45
C VAL A 334 18.22 14.96 -2.88
N PHE A 335 17.22 14.28 -3.45
CA PHE A 335 17.27 13.86 -4.85
C PHE A 335 17.36 15.04 -5.80
N LYS A 336 16.52 16.06 -5.57
CA LYS A 336 16.51 17.31 -6.34
C LYS A 336 17.85 18.02 -6.28
N ASN A 337 18.46 18.14 -5.11
CA ASN A 337 19.76 18.80 -4.97
C ASN A 337 20.83 18.12 -5.82
N ILE A 338 20.84 16.78 -5.89
CA ILE A 338 21.76 16.05 -6.79
C ILE A 338 21.43 16.37 -8.25
N GLY A 339 20.15 16.26 -8.64
CA GLY A 339 19.73 16.53 -10.01
C GLY A 339 20.06 17.95 -10.48
N MET A 340 19.88 18.96 -9.61
CA MET A 340 20.24 20.35 -9.89
C MET A 340 21.75 20.54 -10.10
N GLN A 341 22.61 19.82 -9.36
CA GLN A 341 24.07 19.88 -9.58
C GLN A 341 24.49 19.26 -10.92
N LEU A 342 23.66 18.38 -11.46
CA LEU A 342 23.88 17.68 -12.72
C LEU A 342 23.29 18.41 -13.94
N LEU A 343 22.51 19.49 -13.74
CA LEU A 343 21.97 20.31 -14.83
C LEU A 343 23.06 21.16 -15.47
N ASN A 344 23.09 21.26 -16.78
CA ASN A 344 24.00 22.16 -17.46
C ASN A 344 23.60 23.63 -17.21
N ASP A 345 24.50 24.39 -16.58
CA ASP A 345 24.24 25.78 -16.19
C ASP A 345 23.95 26.69 -17.39
N ASP A 346 24.48 26.36 -18.58
CA ASP A 346 24.24 27.10 -19.82
C ASP A 346 22.77 27.00 -20.31
N ALA A 347 22.03 25.94 -19.95
CA ALA A 347 20.62 25.80 -20.33
C ALA A 347 19.69 26.74 -19.56
N LEU A 348 20.07 27.16 -18.34
CA LEU A 348 19.34 28.15 -17.55
C LEU A 348 19.48 29.56 -18.13
N LEU A 349 20.59 29.87 -18.81
CA LEU A 349 20.82 31.17 -19.45
C LEU A 349 20.00 31.34 -20.72
N ILE A 350 19.76 30.27 -21.49
CA ILE A 350 19.00 30.32 -22.76
C ILE A 350 17.51 30.61 -22.49
N LYS A 351 16.92 30.08 -21.42
CA LYS A 351 15.51 30.34 -21.07
C LYS A 351 15.25 31.80 -20.66
N VAL A 352 16.22 32.47 -20.03
CA VAL A 352 16.07 33.88 -19.62
C VAL A 352 16.10 34.82 -20.83
N GLU A 353 16.86 34.49 -21.87
CA GLU A 353 16.89 35.30 -23.10
C GLU A 353 15.59 35.19 -23.91
N GLU A 354 14.94 34.02 -23.94
CA GLU A 354 13.67 33.84 -24.67
C GLU A 354 12.46 34.52 -24.00
N GLU A 355 12.44 34.69 -22.68
CA GLU A 355 11.40 35.47 -21.97
C GLU A 355 11.62 37.00 -22.03
N SER A 356 12.75 37.45 -22.58
CA SER A 356 13.13 38.87 -22.68
C SER A 356 13.01 39.46 -24.10
N ARG A 357 12.40 38.71 -25.05
CA ARG A 357 12.05 39.17 -26.40
C ARG A 357 10.54 39.13 -26.61
#